data_AF-A0A961NU66-F1
#
_entry.id   AF-A0A961NU66-F1
#
_cell.length_a   1.000
_cell.length_b   1.000
_cell.length_c   1.000
_cell.angle_alpha   90.00
_cell.angle_beta   90.00
_cell.angle_gamma   90.00
#
_symmetry.space_group_name_H-M   'P 1'
#
loop_
_entity.id
_entity.type
_entity.pdbx_description
1 polymer ?
#
loop_
_entity_poly.entity_id
_entity_poly.type
_entity_poly.pdbx_seq_one_letter_code
_entity_poly.pdbx_strand_id
1 'polypeptide(L)'
;MGTDASKKREFKRAYLKQQKVTRARSFALSQRQFSELQDYLQTKLEDSKCSGALRYSLGWEIAMNLPADSVLHSVQENGAFCDCEVLMNIDQQSLFE
;
A
#
# COMPACT_ATOMS: atom_id res chain seq x y z
N MET A 1 14.52 36.11 -4.30
CA MET A 1 14.11 35.70 -2.93
C MET A 1 12.85 34.84 -3.08
N GLY A 2 12.93 33.53 -2.78
CA GLY A 2 11.82 32.59 -2.97
C GLY A 2 10.71 32.79 -1.93
N THR A 3 9.46 32.87 -2.38
CA THR A 3 8.27 33.10 -1.55
C THR A 3 8.03 31.97 -0.54
N ASP A 4 7.45 32.31 0.61
CA ASP A 4 7.09 31.37 1.69
C ASP A 4 6.28 30.15 1.19
N ALA A 5 5.39 30.38 0.23
CA ALA A 5 4.59 29.35 -0.43
C ALA A 5 5.44 28.30 -1.19
N SER A 6 6.56 28.72 -1.80
CA SER A 6 7.47 27.83 -2.54
C SER A 6 8.22 26.90 -1.59
N LYS A 7 8.71 27.45 -0.46
CA LYS A 7 9.36 26.67 0.60
C LYS A 7 8.39 25.68 1.25
N LYS A 8 7.17 26.12 1.57
CA LYS A 8 6.12 25.25 2.14
C LYS A 8 5.76 24.08 1.21
N ARG A 9 5.76 24.31 -0.11
CA ARG A 9 5.50 23.29 -1.12
C ARG A 9 6.65 22.28 -1.24
N GLU A 10 7.91 22.74 -1.18
CA GLU A 10 9.09 21.88 -1.17
C GLU A 10 9.17 21.03 0.10
N PHE A 11 8.95 21.62 1.28
CA PHE A 11 8.88 20.88 2.54
C PHE A 11 7.77 19.83 2.52
N LYS A 12 6.58 20.18 2.03
CA LYS A 12 5.47 19.23 1.88
C LYS A 12 5.84 18.09 0.92
N ARG A 13 6.51 18.38 -0.21
CA ARG A 13 6.96 17.36 -1.17
C ARG A 13 8.03 16.44 -0.58
N ALA A 14 9.04 17.01 0.11
CA ALA A 14 10.09 16.24 0.76
C ALA A 14 9.51 15.33 1.86
N TYR A 15 8.58 15.86 2.67
CA TYR A 15 7.87 15.11 3.70
C TYR A 15 7.02 13.98 3.14
N LEU A 16 6.24 14.24 2.08
CA LEU A 16 5.46 13.21 1.39
C LEU A 16 6.36 12.15 0.76
N LYS A 17 7.49 12.54 0.14
CA LYS A 17 8.46 11.61 -0.42
C LYS A 17 9.10 10.73 0.67
N GLN A 18 9.45 11.32 1.81
CA GLN A 18 9.99 10.59 2.95
C GLN A 18 8.95 9.63 3.54
N GLN A 19 7.68 10.05 3.68
CA GLN A 19 6.60 9.15 4.08
C GLN A 19 6.44 7.98 3.10
N LYS A 20 6.45 8.23 1.79
CA LYS A 20 6.39 7.18 0.76
C LYS A 20 7.53 6.18 0.92
N VAL A 21 8.77 6.63 1.07
CA VAL A 21 9.95 5.76 1.25
C VAL A 21 9.87 4.97 2.56
N THR A 22 9.42 5.58 3.66
CA THR A 22 9.24 4.87 4.93
C THR A 22 8.16 3.80 4.84
N ARG A 23 7.05 4.07 4.14
CA ARG A 23 5.96 3.10 3.90
C ARG A 23 6.37 1.97 2.96
N ALA A 24 7.13 2.28 1.91
CA ALA A 24 7.76 1.29 1.05
C ALA A 24 8.63 0.30 1.83
N ARG A 25 9.36 0.83 2.81
CA ARG A 25 10.28 0.06 3.67
C ARG A 25 9.57 -0.71 4.79
N SER A 26 8.33 -0.35 5.15
CA SER A 26 7.58 -1.06 6.18
C SER A 26 6.85 -2.29 5.65
N PHE A 27 6.59 -2.37 4.34
CA PHE A 27 6.09 -3.61 3.76
C PHE A 27 7.19 -4.66 3.63
N ALA A 28 6.94 -5.84 4.16
CA ALA A 28 7.80 -7.01 3.99
C ALA A 28 7.76 -7.62 2.56
N LEU A 29 7.11 -6.95 1.61
CA LEU A 29 6.91 -7.44 0.24
C LEU A 29 7.90 -6.80 -0.73
N SER A 30 8.43 -7.62 -1.64
CA SER A 30 9.15 -7.13 -2.81
C SER A 30 8.23 -6.38 -3.76
N GLN A 31 8.80 -5.55 -4.62
CA GLN A 31 8.10 -4.90 -5.74
C GLN A 31 7.20 -5.85 -6.52
N ARG A 32 7.72 -7.03 -6.87
CA ARG A 32 6.99 -8.01 -7.68
C ARG A 32 5.78 -8.53 -6.93
N GLN A 33 5.96 -8.86 -5.65
CA GLN A 33 4.89 -9.30 -4.76
C GLN A 33 3.80 -8.22 -4.59
N PHE A 34 4.19 -6.95 -4.54
CA PHE A 34 3.23 -5.84 -4.53
C PHE A 34 2.38 -5.77 -5.80
N SER A 35 3.01 -5.89 -6.97
CA SER A 35 2.28 -5.90 -8.24
C SER A 35 1.33 -7.09 -8.31
N GLU A 36 1.80 -8.28 -7.93
CA GLU A 36 0.99 -9.51 -7.90
C GLU A 36 -0.19 -9.40 -6.92
N LEU A 37 0.00 -8.77 -5.75
CA LEU A 37 -1.08 -8.49 -4.80
C LEU A 37 -2.08 -7.47 -5.36
N GLN A 38 -1.60 -6.42 -6.03
CA GLN A 38 -2.45 -5.39 -6.64
C GLN A 38 -3.36 -6.00 -7.69
N ASP A 39 -2.79 -6.71 -8.67
CA ASP A 39 -3.53 -7.36 -9.75
C ASP A 39 -4.57 -8.36 -9.21
N TYR A 40 -4.16 -9.13 -8.19
CA TYR A 40 -5.04 -10.08 -7.52
C TYR A 40 -6.23 -9.38 -6.85
N LEU A 41 -5.99 -8.33 -6.05
CA LEU A 41 -7.06 -7.59 -5.38
C LEU A 41 -7.97 -6.87 -6.38
N GLN A 42 -7.41 -6.29 -7.43
CA GLN A 42 -8.18 -5.58 -8.47
C GLN A 42 -9.14 -6.54 -9.18
N THR A 43 -8.66 -7.74 -9.53
CA THR A 43 -9.49 -8.82 -10.11
C THR A 43 -10.56 -9.31 -9.13
N LYS A 44 -10.25 -9.43 -7.83
CA LYS A 44 -11.21 -9.92 -6.83
C LYS A 44 -12.25 -8.87 -6.42
N LEU A 45 -11.93 -7.60 -6.60
CA LEU A 45 -12.76 -6.49 -6.15
C LEU A 45 -13.54 -5.79 -7.29
N GLU A 46 -13.25 -6.10 -8.56
CA GLU A 46 -13.72 -5.40 -9.77
C GLU A 46 -15.23 -5.08 -9.76
N ASP A 47 -16.07 -6.04 -9.35
CA ASP A 47 -17.54 -5.88 -9.26
C ASP A 47 -18.10 -6.11 -7.85
N SER A 48 -17.24 -6.21 -6.83
CA SER A 48 -17.66 -6.54 -5.48
C SER A 48 -17.79 -5.30 -4.60
N LYS A 49 -18.86 -5.23 -3.80
CA LYS A 49 -18.94 -4.25 -2.71
C LYS A 49 -17.84 -4.55 -1.69
N CYS A 50 -17.22 -3.50 -1.16
CA CYS A 50 -16.16 -3.65 -0.17
C CYS A 50 -16.64 -4.49 1.02
N SER A 51 -15.91 -5.57 1.31
CA SER A 51 -16.28 -6.53 2.36
C SER A 51 -16.01 -6.02 3.78
N GLY A 52 -15.26 -4.92 3.92
CA GLY A 52 -14.81 -4.40 5.22
C GLY A 52 -13.82 -5.32 5.93
N ALA A 53 -13.19 -6.26 5.21
CA ALA A 53 -12.25 -7.24 5.77
C ALA A 53 -11.04 -7.45 4.84
N LEU A 54 -9.98 -8.07 5.37
CA LEU A 54 -8.75 -8.44 4.64
C LEU A 54 -8.80 -9.89 4.11
N ARG A 55 -9.96 -10.30 3.58
CA ARG A 55 -10.20 -11.70 3.19
C ARG A 55 -9.30 -12.13 2.04
N TYR A 56 -9.16 -11.26 1.04
CA TYR A 56 -8.37 -11.56 -0.15
C TYR A 56 -6.88 -11.38 0.13
N SER A 57 -6.49 -10.39 0.91
CA SER A 57 -5.11 -10.18 1.34
C SER A 57 -4.57 -11.37 2.14
N LEU A 58 -5.36 -11.90 3.09
CA LEU A 58 -5.03 -13.15 3.81
C LEU A 58 -4.98 -14.35 2.86
N GLY A 59 -5.95 -14.46 1.95
CA GLY A 59 -5.96 -15.55 0.97
C GLY A 59 -4.74 -15.55 0.05
N TRP A 60 -4.28 -14.37 -0.35
CA TRP A 60 -3.08 -14.19 -1.18
C TRP A 60 -1.81 -14.53 -0.39
N GLU A 61 -1.71 -14.10 0.87
CA GLU A 61 -0.60 -14.42 1.76
C GLU A 61 -0.39 -15.93 1.90
N ILE A 62 -1.48 -16.66 2.14
CA ILE A 62 -1.47 -18.12 2.24
C ILE A 62 -1.05 -18.74 0.88
N ALA A 63 -1.57 -18.22 -0.23
CA ALA A 63 -1.25 -18.74 -1.56
C ALA A 63 0.23 -18.55 -1.94
N MET A 64 0.86 -17.47 -1.46
CA MET A 64 2.28 -17.16 -1.70
C MET A 64 3.22 -17.86 -0.71
N ASN A 65 2.69 -18.67 0.23
CA ASN A 65 3.45 -19.35 1.27
C ASN A 65 4.36 -18.39 2.05
N LEU A 66 3.84 -17.20 2.36
CA LEU A 66 4.54 -16.19 3.15
C LEU A 66 4.44 -16.52 4.64
N PRO A 67 5.36 -15.98 5.48
CA PRO A 67 5.24 -16.09 6.93
C PRO A 67 3.88 -15.58 7.39
N ALA A 68 3.26 -16.27 8.35
CA ALA A 68 1.92 -15.91 8.83
C ALA A 68 1.86 -14.45 9.30
N ASP A 69 0.77 -13.78 8.93
CA ASP A 69 0.45 -12.38 9.23
C ASP A 69 1.47 -11.34 8.71
N SER A 70 2.46 -11.73 7.90
CA SER A 70 3.41 -10.80 7.28
C SER A 70 2.72 -9.77 6.38
N VAL A 71 1.74 -10.19 5.58
CA VAL A 71 1.00 -9.30 4.68
C VAL A 71 -0.01 -8.49 5.48
N LEU A 72 -0.79 -9.16 6.35
CA LEU A 72 -1.81 -8.53 7.17
C LEU A 72 -1.21 -7.45 8.09
N HIS A 73 -0.11 -7.76 8.78
CA HIS A 73 0.56 -6.80 9.65
C HIS A 73 1.11 -5.63 8.84
N SER A 74 1.76 -5.89 7.69
CA SER A 74 2.29 -4.84 6.82
C SER A 74 1.20 -3.88 6.33
N VAL A 75 0.05 -4.41 5.86
CA VAL A 75 -1.04 -3.55 5.37
C VAL A 75 -1.70 -2.75 6.49
N GLN A 76 -1.84 -3.34 7.69
CA GLN A 76 -2.43 -2.69 8.86
C GLN A 76 -1.53 -1.58 9.44
N GLU A 77 -0.22 -1.82 9.52
CA GLU A 77 0.76 -0.78 9.89
C GLU A 77 0.72 0.40 8.91
N ASN A 78 0.31 0.16 7.67
CA ASN A 78 0.11 1.17 6.64
C ASN A 78 -1.33 1.71 6.57
N GLY A 79 -2.18 1.39 7.55
CA GLY A 79 -3.51 1.95 7.72
C GLY A 79 -4.58 1.34 6.81
N ALA A 80 -4.37 0.13 6.29
CA ALA A 80 -5.42 -0.62 5.59
C ALA A 80 -6.01 -1.71 6.48
N PHE A 81 -7.33 -1.68 6.64
CA PHE A 81 -8.10 -2.63 7.44
C PHE A 81 -9.11 -3.42 6.61
N CYS A 82 -9.24 -3.11 5.31
CA CYS A 82 -9.97 -3.92 4.34
C CYS A 82 -9.25 -4.01 2.99
N ASP A 83 -9.59 -5.03 2.19
CA ASP A 83 -8.96 -5.28 0.87
C ASP A 83 -9.03 -4.07 -0.08
N CYS A 84 -10.09 -3.26 0.03
CA CYS A 84 -10.26 -2.04 -0.77
C CYS A 84 -9.27 -0.94 -0.35
N GLU A 85 -9.05 -0.78 0.96
CA GLU A 85 -8.03 0.13 1.48
C GLU A 85 -6.62 -0.34 1.14
N VAL A 86 -6.38 -1.66 1.10
CA VAL A 86 -5.10 -2.20 0.61
C VAL A 86 -4.87 -1.76 -0.82
N LEU A 87 -5.85 -1.97 -1.72
CA LEU A 87 -5.76 -1.57 -3.11
C LEU A 87 -5.56 -0.05 -3.27
N MET A 88 -6.34 0.77 -2.55
CA MET A 88 -6.20 2.23 -2.57
C MET A 88 -4.84 2.72 -2.03
N ASN A 89 -4.33 2.06 -0.99
CA ASN A 89 -3.05 2.41 -0.36
C ASN A 89 -1.87 1.95 -1.21
N ILE A 90 -2.02 0.88 -2.01
CA ILE A 90 -1.06 0.45 -3.03
C ILE A 90 -1.10 1.40 -4.23
N ASP A 91 -2.28 1.83 -4.67
CA ASP A 91 -2.44 2.68 -5.86
C ASP A 91 -2.05 4.16 -5.61
N GLN A 92 -2.26 4.68 -4.39
CA GLN A 92 -1.69 5.98 -3.96
C GLN A 92 -0.16 5.97 -3.87
N GLN A 93 0.43 4.79 -3.99
CA GLN A 93 1.83 4.49 -3.85
C GLN A 93 2.41 4.16 -5.24
N SER A 94 2.65 5.20 -6.04
CA SER A 94 3.78 5.16 -6.99
C SER A 94 5.07 4.97 -6.17
N LEU A 95 5.34 3.70 -5.84
CA LEU A 95 6.40 3.24 -4.96
C LEU A 95 7.76 3.16 -5.66
N PHE A 96 7.78 3.39 -6.98
CA PHE A 96 8.90 3.02 -7.84
C PHE A 96 9.19 4.02 -8.97
N GLU A 97 8.65 5.25 -8.87
CA GLU A 97 9.06 6.39 -9.73
C GLU A 97 10.22 7.19 -9.11
#